data_AF-A0A1I7V4M9-F1
#
_entry.id   AF-A0A1I7V4M9-F1
#
_cell.length_a   1.000
_cell.length_b   1.000
_cell.length_c   1.000
_cell.angle_alpha   90.00
_cell.angle_beta   90.00
_cell.angle_gamma   90.00
#
_symmetry.space_group_name_H-M   'P 1'
#
loop_
_entity.id
_entity.type
_entity.pdbx_description
1 polymer ?
#
loop_
_entity_poly.entity_id
_entity_poly.type
_entity_poly.pdbx_seq_one_letter_code
_entity_poly.pdbx_strand_id
1 'polypeptide(L)'
;MVMVEVGLVKCKPVHELSVCVAPMYGNQSSWLQITDFVEHNKLQGANFFYFYVGQISKYDERMLNEYVRTGDLEVVKLQDKYQRIFISWQFLQIQDCHLRSKYISKWTAFIDLDERLSTPSGNRIVDVLRSIDDPAVGEVQMQSMSIVKDEDYPKRFVNVKEMKKELIFEKYNKTVDPTWQGSKAIIKPEKESKRSR
;
A
#
# COMPACT_ATOMS: atom_id res chain seq x y z
N MET A 1 28.89 -35.19 19.98
CA MET A 1 27.76 -34.25 19.90
C MET A 1 28.08 -33.28 18.77
N VAL A 2 27.49 -33.51 17.59
CA VAL A 2 27.71 -32.63 16.42
C VAL A 2 26.83 -31.41 16.62
N MET A 3 27.44 -30.24 16.82
CA MET A 3 26.75 -28.97 16.78
C MET A 3 26.37 -28.70 15.32
N VAL A 4 25.09 -28.88 15.00
CA VAL A 4 24.55 -28.42 13.72
C VAL A 4 24.39 -26.91 13.84
N GLU A 5 25.28 -26.16 13.21
CA GLU A 5 25.01 -24.75 12.90
C GLU A 5 23.83 -24.72 11.93
N VAL A 6 22.63 -24.42 12.45
CA VAL A 6 21.48 -24.10 11.61
C VAL A 6 21.73 -22.71 11.05
N GLY A 7 22.54 -22.64 9.99
CA GLY A 7 22.65 -21.44 9.17
C GLY A 7 21.26 -21.05 8.68
N LEU A 8 20.83 -19.84 8.99
CA LEU A 8 19.54 -19.30 8.58
C LEU A 8 19.54 -19.24 7.04
N VAL A 9 18.87 -20.19 6.39
CA VAL A 9 18.72 -20.19 4.93
C VAL A 9 18.09 -18.85 4.55
N LYS A 10 18.87 -18.00 3.90
CA LYS A 10 18.42 -16.68 3.46
C LYS A 10 17.50 -16.88 2.27
N CYS A 11 16.25 -17.26 2.55
CA CYS A 11 15.22 -17.38 1.51
C CYS A 11 15.11 -16.04 0.80
N LYS A 12 15.26 -16.06 -0.52
CA LYS A 12 15.04 -14.88 -1.34
C LYS A 12 13.58 -14.45 -1.12
N PRO A 13 13.31 -13.18 -0.79
CA PRO A 13 11.95 -12.72 -0.61
C PRO A 13 11.15 -12.95 -1.91
N VAL A 14 9.90 -13.37 -1.74
CA VAL A 14 8.95 -13.63 -2.83
C VAL A 14 8.61 -12.32 -3.55
N HIS A 15 8.41 -11.25 -2.77
CA HIS A 15 8.06 -9.92 -3.25
C HIS A 15 9.21 -8.96 -3.04
N GLU A 16 9.48 -8.11 -4.03
CA GLU A 16 10.52 -7.11 -3.89
C GLU A 16 10.01 -5.87 -3.16
N LEU A 17 8.79 -5.45 -3.48
CA LEU A 17 8.11 -4.35 -2.83
C LEU A 17 6.64 -4.73 -2.65
N SER A 18 6.24 -4.86 -1.39
CA SER A 18 4.83 -5.02 -1.02
C SER A 18 4.28 -3.70 -0.50
N VAL A 19 2.97 -3.49 -0.66
CA VAL A 19 2.27 -2.30 -0.16
C VAL A 19 1.17 -2.71 0.82
N CYS A 20 1.29 -2.21 2.04
CA CYS A 20 0.27 -2.27 3.07
C CYS A 20 -0.64 -1.07 2.94
N VAL A 21 -1.91 -1.30 2.58
CA VAL A 21 -2.88 -0.22 2.43
C VAL A 21 -3.56 0.05 3.76
N ALA A 22 -3.69 1.33 4.12
CA ALA A 22 -4.41 1.72 5.31
C ALA A 22 -5.86 1.17 5.31
N PRO A 23 -6.45 0.89 6.48
CA PRO A 23 -7.76 0.25 6.55
C PRO A 23 -8.87 1.00 5.81
N MET A 24 -9.65 0.26 5.01
CA MET A 24 -10.77 0.79 4.26
C MET A 24 -12.11 0.46 4.93
N TYR A 25 -12.95 1.48 5.09
CA TYR A 25 -14.28 1.39 5.71
C TYR A 25 -15.25 2.39 5.09
N GLY A 26 -16.54 2.06 5.16
CA GLY A 26 -17.63 2.97 4.80
C GLY A 26 -18.32 2.57 3.50
N ASN A 27 -19.29 3.38 3.08
CA ASN A 27 -20.09 3.12 1.88
C ASN A 27 -19.66 3.96 0.66
N GLN A 28 -18.62 4.78 0.82
CA GLN A 28 -18.12 5.63 -0.26
C GLN A 28 -17.54 4.75 -1.36
N SER A 29 -17.96 5.03 -2.60
CA SER A 29 -17.46 4.33 -3.78
C SER A 29 -15.94 4.54 -3.89
N SER A 30 -15.17 3.45 -3.94
CA SER A 30 -13.71 3.49 -3.97
C SER A 30 -13.11 2.66 -5.10
N TRP A 31 -13.93 2.02 -5.94
CA TRP A 31 -13.50 1.05 -6.97
C TRP A 31 -12.48 1.63 -7.96
N LEU A 32 -12.67 2.88 -8.39
CA LEU A 32 -11.75 3.54 -9.31
C LEU A 32 -10.47 3.95 -8.57
N GLN A 33 -10.59 4.39 -7.33
CA GLN A 33 -9.46 4.72 -6.47
C GLN A 33 -8.58 3.51 -6.16
N ILE A 34 -9.19 2.35 -5.88
CA ILE A 34 -8.50 1.05 -5.71
C ILE A 34 -7.72 0.72 -6.97
N THR A 35 -8.37 0.83 -8.13
CA THR A 35 -7.75 0.53 -9.42
C THR A 35 -6.56 1.44 -9.68
N ASP A 36 -6.76 2.75 -9.56
CA ASP A 36 -5.72 3.76 -9.77
C ASP A 36 -4.55 3.58 -8.80
N PHE A 37 -4.83 3.28 -7.53
CA PHE A 37 -3.81 3.04 -6.51
C PHE A 37 -2.97 1.80 -6.82
N VAL A 38 -3.59 0.67 -7.13
CA VAL A 38 -2.89 -0.59 -7.41
C VAL A 38 -2.03 -0.44 -8.65
N GLU A 39 -2.60 0.08 -9.74
CA GLU A 39 -1.89 0.22 -11.02
C GLU A 39 -0.74 1.24 -10.93
N HIS A 40 -0.92 2.38 -10.23
CA HIS A 40 0.17 3.33 -9.98
C HIS A 40 1.33 2.67 -9.24
N ASN A 41 1.05 1.94 -8.15
CA ASN A 41 2.09 1.32 -7.36
C ASN A 41 2.79 0.18 -8.12
N LYS A 42 2.07 -0.55 -8.99
CA LYS A 42 2.68 -1.52 -9.92
C LYS A 42 3.66 -0.84 -10.88
N LEU A 43 3.31 0.34 -11.41
CA LEU A 43 4.24 1.15 -12.21
C LEU A 43 5.48 1.59 -11.41
N GLN A 44 5.34 1.83 -10.10
CA GLN A 44 6.45 2.13 -9.19
C GLN A 44 7.26 0.89 -8.78
N GLY A 45 6.84 -0.31 -9.20
CA GLY A 45 7.53 -1.57 -8.98
C GLY A 45 7.03 -2.39 -7.79
N ALA A 46 5.90 -2.03 -7.18
CA ALA A 46 5.22 -2.90 -6.23
C ALA A 46 4.70 -4.16 -6.93
N ASN A 47 4.84 -5.32 -6.29
CA ASN A 47 4.40 -6.60 -6.85
C ASN A 47 3.53 -7.43 -5.91
N PHE A 48 3.11 -6.86 -4.77
CA PHE A 48 2.10 -7.45 -3.91
C PHE A 48 1.43 -6.40 -3.03
N PHE A 49 0.17 -6.60 -2.67
CA PHE A 49 -0.58 -5.69 -1.83
C PHE A 49 -1.33 -6.40 -0.70
N TYR A 50 -1.39 -5.77 0.46
CA TYR A 50 -2.24 -6.18 1.58
C TYR A 50 -3.32 -5.13 1.79
N PHE A 51 -4.57 -5.52 1.53
CA PHE A 51 -5.74 -4.67 1.76
C PHE A 51 -6.45 -5.09 3.04
N TYR A 52 -6.67 -4.13 3.93
CA TYR A 52 -7.38 -4.34 5.19
C TYR A 52 -8.75 -3.68 5.07
N VAL A 53 -9.80 -4.49 5.07
CA VAL A 53 -11.15 -3.99 4.74
C VAL A 53 -12.17 -4.38 5.80
N GLY A 54 -12.94 -3.40 6.27
CA GLY A 54 -14.15 -3.66 7.05
C GLY A 54 -15.38 -3.77 6.17
N GLN A 55 -16.44 -3.06 6.54
CA GLN A 55 -17.63 -2.93 5.70
C GLN A 55 -17.35 -1.95 4.54
N ILE A 56 -17.45 -2.45 3.32
CA ILE A 56 -17.29 -1.72 2.06
C ILE A 56 -18.43 -2.07 1.10
N SER A 57 -18.57 -1.34 -0.02
CA SER A 57 -19.60 -1.66 -1.00
C SER A 57 -19.30 -2.97 -1.73
N LYS A 58 -20.35 -3.67 -2.20
CA LYS A 58 -20.20 -4.90 -3.01
C LYS A 58 -19.41 -4.67 -4.30
N TYR A 59 -19.43 -3.44 -4.83
CA TYR A 59 -18.73 -3.11 -6.05
C TYR A 59 -17.23 -2.94 -5.80
N ASP A 60 -16.85 -2.32 -4.67
CA ASP A 60 -15.44 -2.24 -4.24
C ASP A 60 -14.89 -3.61 -3.89
N GLU A 61 -15.68 -4.43 -3.19
CA GLU A 61 -15.33 -5.83 -2.90
C GLU A 61 -15.10 -6.64 -4.18
N ARG A 62 -15.95 -6.46 -5.20
CA ARG A 62 -15.74 -7.08 -6.51
C ARG A 62 -14.42 -6.67 -7.13
N MET A 63 -14.04 -5.39 -7.08
CA MET A 63 -12.75 -4.94 -7.62
C MET A 63 -11.57 -5.56 -6.89
N LEU A 64 -11.60 -5.61 -5.56
CA LEU A 64 -10.54 -6.28 -4.80
C LEU A 64 -10.44 -7.77 -5.14
N ASN A 65 -11.58 -8.45 -5.29
CA ASN A 65 -11.61 -9.87 -5.65
C ASN A 65 -11.00 -10.15 -7.03
N GLU A 66 -11.07 -9.23 -7.99
CA GLU A 66 -10.38 -9.39 -9.27
C GLU A 66 -8.86 -9.37 -9.11
N TYR A 67 -8.32 -8.49 -8.26
CA TYR A 67 -6.88 -8.46 -7.97
C TYR A 67 -6.42 -9.63 -7.07
N VAL A 68 -7.29 -10.14 -6.21
CA VAL A 68 -7.04 -11.42 -5.52
C VAL A 68 -6.94 -12.56 -6.53
N ARG A 69 -7.85 -12.61 -7.51
CA ARG A 69 -7.88 -13.65 -8.54
C ARG A 69 -6.63 -13.63 -9.42
N THR A 70 -6.04 -12.47 -9.71
CA THR A 70 -4.78 -12.34 -10.45
C THR A 70 -3.53 -12.59 -9.60
N GLY A 71 -3.68 -12.73 -8.28
CA GLY A 71 -2.57 -12.91 -7.36
C GLY A 71 -1.80 -11.63 -7.05
N ASP A 72 -2.35 -10.47 -7.41
CA ASP A 72 -1.74 -9.16 -7.13
C ASP A 72 -1.85 -8.79 -5.64
N LEU A 73 -2.90 -9.23 -4.94
CA LEU A 73 -3.16 -8.82 -3.56
C LEU A 73 -3.82 -9.87 -2.67
N GLU A 74 -3.68 -9.68 -1.35
CA GLU A 74 -4.45 -10.36 -0.31
C GLU A 74 -5.41 -9.37 0.38
N VAL A 75 -6.62 -9.83 0.72
CA VAL A 75 -7.59 -9.05 1.50
C VAL A 75 -7.75 -9.63 2.89
N VAL A 76 -7.42 -8.84 3.91
CA VAL A 76 -7.66 -9.13 5.32
C VAL A 76 -8.98 -8.48 5.74
N LYS A 77 -9.99 -9.29 6.07
CA LYS A 77 -11.28 -8.81 6.57
C LYS A 77 -11.15 -8.42 8.04
N LEU A 78 -11.40 -7.15 8.33
CA LEU A 78 -11.43 -6.60 9.67
C LEU A 78 -12.78 -6.95 10.30
N GLN A 79 -12.81 -8.02 11.09
CA GLN A 79 -14.00 -8.40 11.83
C GLN A 79 -14.15 -7.50 13.05
N ASP A 80 -15.30 -6.84 13.18
CA ASP A 80 -15.58 -6.08 14.38
C ASP A 80 -16.81 -6.59 15.12
N LYS A 81 -16.57 -7.26 16.26
CA LYS A 81 -17.61 -7.55 17.25
C LYS A 81 -17.87 -6.34 18.17
N TYR A 82 -16.94 -5.38 18.25
CA TYR A 82 -16.96 -4.27 19.21
C TYR A 82 -16.39 -2.98 18.59
N GLN A 83 -17.24 -1.96 18.36
CA GLN A 83 -16.81 -0.68 17.80
C GLN A 83 -15.45 -0.21 18.33
N ARG A 84 -14.44 -0.23 17.46
CA ARG A 84 -13.13 0.35 17.75
C ARG A 84 -13.04 1.78 17.24
N ILE A 85 -12.23 2.59 17.91
CA ILE A 85 -11.86 3.92 17.40
C ILE A 85 -11.01 3.72 16.13
N PHE A 86 -11.24 4.53 15.11
CA PHE A 86 -10.60 4.44 13.79
C PHE A 86 -9.08 4.19 13.85
N ILE A 87 -8.36 4.95 14.69
CA ILE A 87 -6.91 4.83 14.84
C ILE A 87 -6.43 3.44 15.30
N SER A 88 -7.27 2.70 16.05
CA SER A 88 -6.92 1.35 16.49
C SER A 88 -6.80 0.38 15.32
N TRP A 89 -7.60 0.56 14.27
CA TRP A 89 -7.51 -0.26 13.06
C TRP A 89 -6.22 -0.01 12.31
N GLN A 90 -5.77 1.23 12.24
CA GLN A 90 -4.51 1.58 11.61
C GLN A 90 -3.33 0.93 12.34
N PHE A 91 -3.31 0.96 13.67
CA PHE A 91 -2.25 0.27 14.43
C PHE A 91 -2.28 -1.25 14.26
N LEU A 92 -3.46 -1.87 14.31
CA LEU A 92 -3.59 -3.31 14.08
C LEU A 92 -3.11 -3.70 12.68
N GLN A 93 -3.50 -2.92 11.67
CA GLN A 93 -3.10 -3.12 10.28
C GLN A 93 -1.58 -3.00 10.11
N ILE A 94 -0.94 -1.98 10.69
CA ILE A 94 0.51 -1.80 10.60
C ILE A 94 1.25 -3.01 11.17
N GLN A 95 0.84 -3.46 12.37
CA GLN A 95 1.49 -4.60 13.03
C GLN A 95 1.26 -5.92 12.29
N ASP A 96 0.02 -6.20 11.90
CA ASP A 96 -0.30 -7.42 11.16
C ASP A 96 0.40 -7.46 9.80
N CYS A 97 0.42 -6.33 9.07
CA CYS A 97 1.04 -6.28 7.75
C CYS A 97 2.57 -6.40 7.82
N HIS A 98 3.20 -5.77 8.82
CA HIS A 98 4.63 -5.94 9.07
C HIS A 98 4.96 -7.42 9.33
N LEU A 99 4.20 -8.10 10.19
CA LEU A 99 4.42 -9.51 10.49
C LEU A 99 4.20 -10.41 9.27
N ARG A 100 3.16 -10.14 8.46
CA ARG A 100 2.88 -10.90 7.23
C ARG A 100 3.93 -10.70 6.16
N SER A 101 4.42 -9.49 5.99
CA SER A 101 5.42 -9.19 4.95
C SER A 101 6.82 -9.63 5.35
N LYS A 102 7.08 -9.85 6.65
CA LYS A 102 8.36 -10.29 7.18
C LYS A 102 8.84 -11.58 6.52
N TYR A 103 10.05 -11.54 5.97
CA TYR A 103 10.68 -12.61 5.18
C TYR A 103 9.98 -13.00 3.86
N ILE A 104 8.79 -12.47 3.59
CA ILE A 104 8.09 -12.63 2.29
C ILE A 104 8.47 -11.50 1.35
N SER A 105 8.62 -10.29 1.88
CA SER A 105 8.89 -9.07 1.12
C SER A 105 10.25 -8.50 1.47
N LYS A 106 11.01 -8.02 0.46
CA LYS A 106 12.27 -7.29 0.70
C LYS A 106 12.02 -5.90 1.29
N TRP A 107 11.02 -5.21 0.75
CA TRP A 107 10.56 -3.92 1.21
C TRP A 107 9.04 -3.92 1.41
N THR A 108 8.56 -3.13 2.36
CA THR A 108 7.13 -2.97 2.64
C THR A 108 6.81 -1.51 2.86
N ALA A 109 5.98 -0.94 1.99
CA ALA A 109 5.50 0.43 2.11
C ALA A 109 4.14 0.47 2.82
N PHE A 110 3.92 1.47 3.68
CA PHE A 110 2.62 1.74 4.28
C PHE A 110 2.04 3.00 3.64
N ILE A 111 0.93 2.89 2.92
CA ILE A 111 0.40 3.98 2.09
C ILE A 111 -1.12 4.06 2.26
N ASP A 112 -1.68 5.26 2.36
CA ASP A 112 -3.14 5.43 2.36
C ASP A 112 -3.65 5.42 0.90
N LEU A 113 -4.91 5.03 0.72
CA LEU A 113 -5.47 4.79 -0.62
C LEU A 113 -5.47 6.05 -1.52
N ASP A 114 -5.55 7.24 -0.92
CA ASP A 114 -5.57 8.56 -1.57
C ASP A 114 -4.19 9.19 -1.78
N GLU A 115 -3.13 8.47 -1.45
CA GLU A 115 -1.77 8.97 -1.55
C GLU A 115 -0.96 8.30 -2.66
N ARG A 116 -0.01 9.04 -3.20
CA ARG A 116 0.97 8.53 -4.16
C ARG A 116 2.37 8.85 -3.68
N LEU A 117 3.22 7.83 -3.75
CA LEU A 117 4.65 8.00 -3.59
C LEU A 117 5.26 8.23 -4.97
N SER A 118 6.19 9.18 -5.04
CA SER A 118 6.95 9.50 -6.24
C SER A 118 8.34 9.98 -5.86
N THR A 119 9.30 9.82 -6.76
CA THR A 119 10.66 10.32 -6.56
C THR A 119 10.84 11.62 -7.34
N PRO A 120 11.61 12.61 -6.83
CA PRO A 120 11.88 13.85 -7.57
C PRO A 120 12.55 13.64 -8.92
N SER A 121 13.33 12.56 -9.06
CA SER A 121 14.01 12.21 -10.31
C SER A 121 13.13 11.48 -11.34
N GLY A 122 11.90 11.13 -10.98
CA GLY A 122 11.01 10.32 -11.82
C GLY A 122 11.38 8.84 -11.88
N ASN A 123 12.42 8.41 -11.15
CA ASN A 123 12.77 7.00 -11.01
C ASN A 123 11.65 6.24 -10.28
N ARG A 124 11.46 4.98 -10.63
CA ARG A 124 10.53 4.12 -9.89
C ARG A 124 11.04 3.93 -8.47
N ILE A 125 10.11 3.82 -7.52
CA ILE A 125 10.43 3.59 -6.11
C ILE A 125 11.33 2.35 -5.95
N VAL A 126 11.01 1.24 -6.62
CA VAL A 126 11.81 0.01 -6.51
C VAL A 126 13.27 0.22 -6.95
N ASP A 127 13.54 1.08 -7.93
CA ASP A 127 14.89 1.31 -8.43
C ASP A 127 15.70 2.16 -7.44
N VAL A 128 15.06 3.13 -6.77
CA VAL A 128 15.67 3.85 -5.64
C VAL A 128 15.97 2.87 -4.49
N LEU A 129 15.02 2.02 -4.12
CA LEU A 129 15.21 1.02 -3.06
C LEU A 129 16.31 0.00 -3.37
N ARG A 130 16.55 -0.30 -4.64
CA ARG A 130 17.66 -1.17 -5.09
C ARG A 130 19.03 -0.52 -4.97
N SER A 131 19.12 0.81 -5.12
CA SER A 131 20.38 1.55 -4.92
C SER A 131 20.83 1.66 -3.46
N ILE A 132 20.01 1.22 -2.51
CA ILE A 132 20.33 1.25 -1.08
C ILE A 132 21.01 -0.06 -0.69
N ASP A 133 22.34 -0.08 -0.80
CA ASP A 133 23.17 -1.25 -0.49
C ASP A 133 23.50 -1.39 1.00
N ASP A 134 23.33 -0.32 1.80
CA ASP A 134 23.69 -0.33 3.21
C ASP A 134 22.83 -1.33 4.02
N PRO A 135 23.44 -2.37 4.61
CA PRO A 135 22.75 -3.35 5.45
C PRO A 135 22.36 -2.79 6.83
N ALA A 136 22.69 -1.56 7.18
CA ALA A 136 22.17 -0.87 8.37
C ALA A 136 20.81 -0.21 8.12
N VAL A 137 20.52 0.23 6.89
CA VAL A 137 19.26 0.94 6.57
C VAL A 137 18.08 -0.02 6.62
N GLY A 138 17.17 0.19 7.57
CA GLY A 138 15.94 -0.59 7.75
C GLY A 138 14.64 0.14 7.39
N GLU A 139 14.71 1.45 7.19
CA GLU A 139 13.57 2.28 6.83
C GLU A 139 14.03 3.37 5.84
N VAL A 140 13.15 3.69 4.89
CA VAL A 140 13.23 4.84 4.00
C VAL A 140 11.93 5.61 4.14
N GLN A 141 12.02 6.91 4.34
CA GLN A 141 10.85 7.78 4.29
C GLN A 141 10.77 8.41 2.90
N MET A 142 9.60 8.29 2.28
CA MET A 142 9.30 8.86 0.98
C MET A 142 8.24 9.94 1.12
N GLN A 143 8.40 11.04 0.40
CA GLN A 143 7.37 12.09 0.39
C GLN A 143 6.09 11.55 -0.25
N SER A 144 4.97 11.85 0.40
CA SER A 144 3.63 11.47 -0.02
C SER A 144 2.96 12.65 -0.70
N MET A 145 2.40 12.40 -1.87
CA MET A 145 1.55 13.32 -2.60
C MET A 145 0.09 12.93 -2.40
N SER A 146 -0.78 13.90 -2.06
CA SER A 146 -2.23 13.68 -2.03
C SER A 146 -2.99 14.81 -2.72
N ILE A 147 -4.20 14.51 -3.22
CA ILE A 147 -5.08 15.46 -3.87
C ILE A 147 -6.36 15.59 -3.03
N VAL A 148 -6.71 16.83 -2.69
CA VAL A 148 -7.98 17.13 -2.01
C VAL A 148 -9.13 16.97 -3.00
N LYS A 149 -10.06 16.08 -2.69
CA LYS A 149 -11.25 15.82 -3.49
C LYS A 149 -12.42 16.66 -2.97
N ASP A 150 -13.25 17.16 -3.89
CA ASP A 150 -14.51 17.85 -3.60
C ASP A 150 -15.75 17.01 -3.96
N GLU A 151 -15.55 15.88 -4.65
CA GLU A 151 -16.60 14.98 -5.12
C GLU A 151 -16.27 13.51 -4.83
N ASP A 152 -17.31 12.70 -4.70
CA ASP A 152 -17.19 11.24 -4.61
C ASP A 152 -16.86 10.61 -5.97
N TYR A 153 -16.17 9.48 -5.95
CA TYR A 153 -16.00 8.66 -7.15
C TYR A 153 -17.36 8.13 -7.66
N PRO A 154 -17.49 7.90 -8.98
CA PRO A 154 -18.70 7.33 -9.55
C PRO A 154 -19.02 5.99 -8.91
N LYS A 155 -20.31 5.69 -8.71
CA LYS A 155 -20.73 4.44 -8.04
C LYS A 155 -20.40 3.17 -8.82
N ARG A 156 -20.25 3.27 -10.14
CA ARG A 156 -20.00 2.15 -11.07
C ARG A 156 -19.27 2.63 -12.31
N PHE A 157 -18.61 1.71 -13.00
CA PHE A 157 -18.10 1.95 -14.34
C PHE A 157 -19.26 2.12 -15.33
N VAL A 158 -19.17 3.15 -16.19
CA VAL A 158 -20.14 3.40 -17.27
C VAL A 158 -19.49 3.11 -18.63
N ASN A 159 -18.40 3.81 -18.92
CA ASN A 159 -17.58 3.61 -20.11
C ASN A 159 -16.18 4.22 -19.89
N VAL A 160 -15.24 3.89 -20.79
CA VAL A 160 -13.84 4.35 -20.68
C VAL A 160 -13.72 5.87 -20.76
N LYS A 161 -14.55 6.53 -21.58
CA LYS A 161 -14.51 7.99 -21.75
C LYS A 161 -14.85 8.72 -20.46
N GLU A 162 -15.93 8.31 -19.79
CA GLU A 162 -16.32 8.90 -18.50
C GLU A 162 -15.35 8.50 -17.39
N MET A 163 -14.93 7.23 -17.33
CA MET A 163 -13.94 6.78 -16.35
C MET A 163 -12.64 7.60 -16.41
N LYS A 164 -12.13 7.91 -17.60
CA LYS A 164 -10.90 8.72 -17.76
C LYS A 164 -11.03 10.12 -17.18
N LYS A 165 -12.22 10.72 -17.24
CA LYS A 165 -12.48 12.04 -16.63
C LYS A 165 -12.53 11.98 -15.10
N GLU A 166 -12.79 10.80 -14.54
CA GLU A 166 -12.89 10.56 -13.10
C GLU A 166 -11.56 10.10 -12.47
N LEU A 167 -10.52 9.88 -13.28
CA LEU A 167 -9.17 9.61 -12.74
C LEU A 167 -8.68 10.83 -11.98
N ILE A 168 -8.20 10.63 -10.75
CA ILE A 168 -7.95 11.72 -9.81
C ILE A 168 -6.96 12.76 -10.36
N PHE A 169 -5.87 12.30 -10.97
CA PHE A 169 -4.83 13.15 -11.56
C PHE A 169 -5.26 13.84 -12.86
N GLU A 170 -6.35 13.41 -13.49
CA GLU A 170 -6.94 14.08 -14.65
C GLU A 170 -8.00 15.08 -14.22
N LYS A 171 -8.90 14.66 -13.32
CA LYS A 171 -10.04 15.45 -12.83
C LYS A 171 -9.57 16.72 -12.12
N TYR A 172 -8.56 16.60 -11.26
CA TYR A 172 -8.15 17.66 -10.34
C TYR A 172 -6.93 18.47 -10.79
N ASN A 173 -6.38 18.18 -11.98
CA ASN A 173 -5.16 18.82 -12.49
C ASN A 173 -5.26 20.35 -12.69
N LYS A 174 -6.47 20.92 -12.69
CA LYS A 174 -6.71 22.35 -12.93
C LYS A 174 -7.36 23.09 -11.76
N THR A 175 -7.84 22.35 -10.77
CA THR A 175 -8.66 22.91 -9.69
C THR A 175 -7.90 22.98 -8.37
N VAL A 176 -7.04 22.00 -8.09
CA VAL A 176 -6.25 21.95 -6.86
C VAL A 176 -4.85 21.44 -7.14
N ASP A 177 -3.85 22.11 -6.57
CA ASP A 177 -2.48 21.61 -6.62
C ASP A 177 -2.32 20.40 -5.69
N PRO A 178 -1.50 19.40 -6.07
CA PRO A 178 -1.16 18.31 -5.17
C PRO A 178 -0.46 18.82 -3.91
N THR A 179 -0.81 18.22 -2.77
CA THR A 179 -0.18 18.51 -1.49
C THR A 179 0.95 17.52 -1.20
N TRP A 180 2.05 18.02 -0.65
CA TRP A 180 3.29 17.27 -0.42
C TRP A 180 3.74 17.31 1.04
N GLN A 181 2.79 17.37 1.96
CA GLN A 181 3.05 17.61 3.39
C GLN A 181 3.31 16.31 4.17
N GLY A 182 2.91 15.16 3.62
CA GLY A 182 3.06 13.86 4.25
C GLY A 182 4.36 13.13 3.86
N SER A 183 4.78 12.19 4.70
CA SER A 183 5.76 11.17 4.32
C SER A 183 5.23 9.79 4.71
N LYS A 184 5.71 8.77 4.01
CA LYS A 184 5.41 7.37 4.31
C LYS A 184 6.66 6.55 4.48
N ALA A 185 6.58 5.59 5.38
CA ALA A 185 7.64 4.66 5.66
C ALA A 185 7.61 3.49 4.67
N ILE A 186 8.79 3.14 4.17
CA ILE A 186 9.08 1.90 3.47
C ILE A 186 10.14 1.17 4.29
N ILE A 187 9.78 0.03 4.85
CA ILE A 187 10.64 -0.72 5.76
C ILE A 187 11.21 -1.97 5.11
N LYS A 188 12.37 -2.43 5.61
CA LYS A 188 12.82 -3.81 5.48
C LYS A 188 12.20 -4.62 6.63
N PRO A 189 11.14 -5.41 6.39
CA PRO A 189 10.34 -5.97 7.47
C PRO A 189 11.11 -6.99 8.34
N GLU A 190 12.21 -7.55 7.83
CA GLU A 190 13.11 -8.43 8.58
C GLU A 190 13.98 -7.68 9.61
N LYS A 191 14.10 -6.36 9.49
CA LYS A 191 14.89 -5.53 10.39
C LYS A 191 14.01 -4.97 11.49
N GLU A 192 14.14 -5.55 12.68
CA GLU A 192 13.56 -4.97 13.88
C GLU A 192 14.31 -3.69 14.24
N SER A 193 13.57 -2.63 14.56
CA SER A 193 14.13 -1.44 15.19
C SER A 193 14.73 -1.83 16.54
N LYS A 194 16.05 -2.03 16.57
CA LYS A 194 16.79 -2.08 17.83
C LYS A 194 16.80 -0.67 18.37
N ARG A 195 15.82 -0.34 19.20
CA ARG A 195 15.89 0.85 20.05
C ARG A 195 17.15 0.70 20.89
N SER A 196 18.17 1.50 20.59
CA SER A 196 19.35 1.63 21.44
C SER A 196 18.86 1.96 22.85
N ARG A 197 19.03 0.99 23.75
CA ARG A 197 18.82 1.21 25.19
C ARG A 197 19.92 2.11 25.71
#